data_AF-A0A6M4IRX4-F1
#
_entry.id   AF-A0A6M4IRX4-F1
#
_cell.length_a   1.000
_cell.length_b   1.000
_cell.length_c   1.000
_cell.angle_alpha   90.00
_cell.angle_beta   90.00
_cell.angle_gamma   90.00
#
_symmetry.space_group_name_H-M   'P 1'
#
loop_
_entity.id
_entity.type
_entity.pdbx_description
1 polymer ?
#
loop_
_entity_poly.entity_id
_entity_poly.type
_entity_poly.pdbx_seq_one_letter_code
_entity_poly.pdbx_strand_id
1 'polypeptide(L)'
;MRRNMTAGWRVAAVLSFALAASACRDTLGDGAVNPLPSTQATAQLVITPAMAGDSVITVDVRVSGLDGMGASSSAQAKAVSMTAAVAYDTTQLRYLTDASPSDGALRAVNAGRGRVMIAAAHATGFTSDVFARVRFVARSEQAAATLSLQLSELHLSDATDVRERLTVLPTAVLK
;
A
#
# COMPACT_ATOMS: atom_id res chain seq x y z
N MET A 1 47.75 73.86 -11.83
CA MET A 1 47.99 72.75 -12.77
C MET A 1 46.85 71.74 -12.62
N ARG A 2 45.95 71.68 -13.63
CA ARG A 2 44.94 70.62 -13.94
C ARG A 2 43.95 70.19 -12.84
N ARG A 3 42.65 69.95 -13.04
CA ARG A 3 41.59 70.11 -14.06
C ARG A 3 40.32 69.66 -13.29
N ASN A 4 39.23 70.46 -13.27
CA ASN A 4 37.96 70.25 -14.01
C ASN A 4 37.34 68.83 -13.87
N MET A 5 36.04 68.58 -13.75
CA MET A 5 34.82 69.38 -13.55
C MET A 5 33.67 68.34 -13.51
N THR A 6 32.69 68.53 -12.62
CA THR A 6 31.25 68.29 -12.81
C THR A 6 30.77 66.98 -13.46
N ALA A 7 30.18 66.09 -12.65
CA ALA A 7 29.29 65.03 -13.11
C ALA A 7 27.87 65.58 -13.30
N GLY A 8 27.40 65.64 -14.55
CA GLY A 8 26.04 66.03 -14.90
C GLY A 8 25.09 64.83 -14.93
N TRP A 9 23.93 65.00 -14.32
CA TRP A 9 22.75 64.17 -14.52
C TRP A 9 22.25 64.24 -15.96
N ARG A 10 21.90 63.09 -16.56
CA ARG A 10 20.68 62.87 -17.38
C ARG A 10 20.38 61.37 -17.45
N VAL A 11 19.33 60.92 -16.76
CA VAL A 11 18.70 59.61 -17.01
C VAL A 11 17.61 59.85 -18.04
N ALA A 12 17.80 59.32 -19.25
CA ALA A 12 16.82 59.31 -20.33
C ALA A 12 16.37 57.87 -20.58
N ALA A 13 15.07 57.77 -20.85
CA ALA A 13 14.24 56.59 -20.91
C ALA A 13 14.51 55.64 -22.10
N VAL A 14 14.26 54.35 -21.84
CA VAL A 14 13.52 53.35 -22.66
C VAL A 14 14.00 53.09 -24.10
N LEU A 15 14.33 51.82 -24.41
CA LEU A 15 13.59 51.02 -25.41
C LEU A 15 14.13 49.58 -25.53
N SER A 16 13.17 48.66 -25.50
CA SER A 16 13.14 47.24 -25.84
C SER A 16 14.17 46.70 -26.84
N PHE A 17 14.77 45.54 -26.50
CA PHE A 17 15.12 44.52 -27.50
C PHE A 17 14.58 43.17 -27.07
N ALA A 18 13.76 42.61 -27.95
CA ALA A 18 13.10 41.33 -27.81
C ALA A 18 13.95 40.20 -28.42
N LEU A 19 13.87 39.03 -27.77
CA LEU A 19 13.80 37.68 -28.33
C LEU A 19 14.85 37.21 -29.35
N ALA A 20 15.74 36.33 -28.88
CA ALA A 20 16.13 35.12 -29.61
C ALA A 20 16.57 34.03 -28.60
N ALA A 21 15.62 33.50 -27.82
CA ALA A 21 15.84 32.23 -27.14
C ALA A 21 15.82 31.14 -28.20
N SER A 22 16.98 30.54 -28.47
CA SER A 22 17.12 29.36 -29.30
C SER A 22 16.29 28.23 -28.71
N ALA A 23 15.12 28.00 -29.29
CA ALA A 23 14.30 26.83 -29.00
C ALA A 23 14.98 25.60 -29.61
N CYS A 24 15.79 24.89 -28.81
CA CYS A 24 15.93 23.45 -28.98
C CYS A 24 14.60 22.82 -28.59
N ARG A 25 13.63 22.82 -29.51
CA ARG A 25 12.47 21.93 -29.40
C ARG A 25 12.83 20.64 -30.13
N ASP A 26 13.57 19.80 -29.41
CA ASP A 26 13.58 18.37 -29.74
C ASP A 26 12.15 17.87 -29.62
N THR A 27 11.64 17.47 -30.77
CA THR A 27 10.40 16.75 -30.97
C THR A 27 10.62 15.32 -30.51
N LEU A 28 10.48 15.09 -29.20
CA LEU A 28 10.25 13.75 -28.66
C LEU A 28 8.81 13.73 -28.19
N GLY A 29 8.05 12.85 -28.82
CA GLY A 29 6.60 12.90 -28.92
C GLY A 29 5.88 13.06 -27.59
N ASP A 30 4.70 13.65 -27.69
CA ASP A 30 3.55 13.40 -26.82
C ASP A 30 3.25 11.89 -26.80
N GLY A 31 4.09 11.13 -26.09
CA GLY A 31 3.64 9.96 -25.37
C GLY A 31 2.86 10.53 -24.21
N ALA A 32 1.56 10.76 -24.41
CA ALA A 32 0.63 10.89 -23.32
C ALA A 32 0.88 9.71 -22.38
N VAL A 33 1.60 9.98 -21.29
CA VAL A 33 1.57 9.13 -20.11
C VAL A 33 0.14 9.25 -19.65
N ASN A 34 -0.68 8.31 -20.12
CA ASN A 34 -1.93 7.94 -19.48
C ASN A 34 -1.55 7.83 -18.00
N PRO A 35 -2.03 8.72 -17.11
CA PRO A 35 -1.83 8.48 -15.70
C PRO A 35 -2.52 7.15 -15.48
N LEU A 36 -1.73 6.07 -15.30
CA LEU A 36 -2.30 4.81 -14.88
C LEU A 36 -3.25 5.16 -13.73
N PRO A 37 -4.50 4.67 -13.74
CA PRO A 37 -5.34 4.88 -12.59
C PRO A 37 -4.50 4.48 -11.38
N SER A 38 -4.25 5.42 -10.47
CA SER A 38 -3.53 5.11 -9.26
C SER A 38 -4.45 4.23 -8.44
N THR A 39 -4.47 2.93 -8.75
CA THR A 39 -4.99 1.88 -7.90
C THR A 39 -4.11 1.93 -6.67
N GLN A 40 -4.53 2.76 -5.72
CA GLN A 40 -3.86 2.83 -4.45
C GLN A 40 -3.99 1.45 -3.81
N ALA A 41 -2.86 0.87 -3.42
CA ALA A 41 -2.89 -0.42 -2.74
C ALA A 41 -3.80 -0.32 -1.51
N THR A 42 -4.63 -1.34 -1.30
CA THR A 42 -5.50 -1.40 -0.12
C THR A 42 -5.23 -2.65 0.68
N ALA A 43 -5.20 -2.52 2.01
CA ALA A 43 -5.16 -3.66 2.91
C ALA A 43 -6.46 -3.74 3.71
N GLN A 44 -6.99 -4.95 3.88
CA GLN A 44 -8.28 -5.17 4.51
C GLN A 44 -8.34 -6.50 5.24
N LEU A 45 -9.21 -6.57 6.25
CA LEU A 45 -9.68 -7.83 6.80
C LEU A 45 -10.95 -8.26 6.09
N VAL A 46 -10.94 -9.48 5.58
CA VAL A 46 -12.14 -10.13 5.06
C VAL A 46 -12.51 -11.27 6.00
N ILE A 47 -13.71 -11.20 6.55
CA ILE A 47 -14.22 -12.19 7.49
C ILE A 47 -15.21 -13.07 6.76
N THR A 48 -14.92 -14.37 6.79
CA THR A 48 -15.91 -15.41 6.46
C THR A 48 -16.53 -15.87 7.77
N PRO A 49 -17.82 -15.60 8.01
CA PRO A 49 -18.50 -16.02 9.21
C PRO A 49 -18.58 -17.54 9.28
N ALA A 50 -18.74 -18.03 10.49
CA ALA A 50 -19.07 -19.41 10.75
C ALA A 50 -20.44 -19.74 10.13
N MET A 51 -20.62 -20.98 9.63
CA MET A 51 -21.97 -21.47 9.32
C MET A 51 -22.81 -21.52 10.61
N ALA A 52 -24.14 -21.47 10.51
CA ALA A 52 -25.02 -21.53 11.68
C ALA A 52 -24.68 -22.75 12.56
N GLY A 53 -24.30 -22.50 13.81
CA GLY A 53 -23.88 -23.52 14.78
C GLY A 53 -22.35 -23.67 14.95
N ASP A 54 -21.54 -23.19 14.01
CA ASP A 54 -20.10 -23.08 14.19
C ASP A 54 -19.75 -21.79 14.95
N SER A 55 -18.72 -21.86 15.79
CA SER A 55 -18.17 -20.68 16.49
C SER A 55 -16.87 -20.19 15.85
N VAL A 56 -16.40 -20.81 14.76
CA VAL A 56 -15.10 -20.49 14.17
C VAL A 56 -15.27 -19.52 13.00
N ILE A 57 -14.70 -18.32 13.14
CA ILE A 57 -14.59 -17.36 12.04
C ILE A 57 -13.22 -17.46 11.37
N THR A 58 -13.20 -17.29 10.06
CA THR A 58 -11.97 -17.19 9.26
C THR A 58 -11.73 -15.74 8.91
N VAL A 59 -10.50 -15.26 9.15
CA VAL A 59 -10.10 -13.87 8.92
C VAL A 59 -8.92 -13.87 7.94
N ASP A 60 -9.16 -13.31 6.77
CA ASP A 60 -8.16 -13.15 5.72
C ASP A 60 -7.57 -11.74 5.80
N VAL A 61 -6.24 -11.67 5.88
CA VAL A 61 -5.50 -10.42 5.69
C VAL A 61 -5.22 -10.30 4.20
N ARG A 62 -5.94 -9.38 3.55
CA ARG A 62 -5.85 -9.19 2.10
C ARG A 62 -5.16 -7.89 1.75
N VAL A 63 -4.38 -7.92 0.68
CA VAL A 63 -3.82 -6.73 0.03
C VAL A 63 -4.23 -6.77 -1.44
N SER A 64 -4.88 -5.73 -1.94
CA SER A 64 -5.36 -5.61 -3.32
C SER A 64 -4.95 -4.27 -3.93
N GLY A 65 -5.20 -4.08 -5.23
CA GLY A 65 -4.85 -2.84 -5.93
C GLY A 65 -3.36 -2.67 -6.20
N LEU A 66 -2.56 -3.73 -6.02
CA LEU A 66 -1.21 -3.79 -6.56
C LEU A 66 -1.29 -4.40 -7.95
N ASP A 67 -1.00 -3.61 -8.98
CA ASP A 67 -0.88 -4.10 -10.35
C ASP A 67 0.23 -5.18 -10.39
N GLY A 68 -0.15 -6.42 -10.69
CA GLY A 68 0.70 -7.61 -10.55
C GLY A 68 -0.02 -8.84 -9.97
N MET A 69 -1.25 -8.67 -9.43
CA MET A 69 -2.17 -9.75 -9.05
C MET A 69 -2.99 -10.33 -10.22
N GLY A 70 -2.54 -10.11 -11.45
CA GLY A 70 -3.07 -10.69 -12.68
C GLY A 70 -1.98 -11.34 -13.49
N ALA A 71 -2.29 -12.45 -14.16
CA ALA A 71 -1.38 -13.20 -15.02
C ALA A 71 -1.10 -12.46 -16.35
N SER A 72 -0.45 -11.29 -16.31
CA SER A 72 0.10 -10.70 -17.53
C SER A 72 1.15 -9.62 -17.25
N SER A 73 2.30 -9.76 -17.93
CA SER A 73 3.47 -8.88 -17.99
C SER A 73 4.49 -8.99 -16.85
N SER A 74 5.69 -9.42 -17.23
CA SER A 74 6.91 -9.64 -16.45
C SER A 74 7.56 -8.36 -15.90
N ALA A 75 6.82 -7.27 -15.74
CA ALA A 75 7.32 -5.97 -15.30
C ALA A 75 6.46 -5.30 -14.20
N GLN A 76 5.43 -5.99 -13.71
CA GLN A 76 4.55 -5.46 -12.66
C GLN A 76 5.07 -5.82 -11.26
N ALA A 77 5.17 -4.80 -10.40
CA ALA A 77 5.70 -4.91 -9.06
C ALA A 77 4.76 -5.75 -8.18
N LYS A 78 5.19 -6.95 -7.80
CA LYS A 78 4.42 -7.85 -6.93
C LYS A 78 4.77 -7.61 -5.49
N ALA A 79 3.81 -7.68 -4.57
CA ALA A 79 4.18 -7.74 -3.16
C ALA A 79 4.99 -9.01 -2.88
N VAL A 80 6.11 -8.86 -2.18
CA VAL A 80 7.02 -9.95 -1.82
C VAL A 80 7.09 -10.17 -0.32
N SER A 81 6.78 -9.17 0.50
CA SER A 81 6.70 -9.36 1.95
C SER A 81 5.72 -8.41 2.63
N MET A 82 5.25 -8.81 3.80
CA MET A 82 4.32 -8.06 4.62
C MET A 82 4.57 -8.34 6.10
N THR A 83 4.47 -7.30 6.92
CA THR A 83 4.32 -7.40 8.37
C THR A 83 3.00 -6.77 8.80
N ALA A 84 2.15 -7.53 9.48
CA ALA A 84 0.81 -7.12 9.91
C ALA A 84 0.52 -7.51 11.36
N ALA A 85 -0.47 -6.85 11.95
CA ALA A 85 -1.07 -7.23 13.21
C ALA A 85 -2.59 -7.21 13.12
N VAL A 86 -3.24 -8.27 13.61
CA VAL A 86 -4.69 -8.34 13.79
C VAL A 86 -4.99 -8.16 15.28
N ALA A 87 -5.58 -7.04 15.66
CA ALA A 87 -6.04 -6.81 17.02
C ALA A 87 -7.46 -7.36 17.21
N TYR A 88 -7.76 -7.87 18.40
CA TYR A 88 -9.06 -8.48 18.71
C TYR A 88 -9.41 -8.33 20.19
N ASP A 89 -10.71 -8.29 20.51
CA ASP A 89 -11.18 -8.32 21.90
C ASP A 89 -11.16 -9.76 22.45
N THR A 90 -10.32 -10.02 23.45
CA THR A 90 -10.19 -11.35 24.07
C THR A 90 -11.43 -11.84 24.83
N THR A 91 -12.37 -10.95 25.12
CA THR A 91 -13.66 -11.31 25.71
C THR A 91 -14.64 -11.87 24.67
N GLN A 92 -14.46 -11.49 23.41
CA GLN A 92 -15.32 -11.85 22.27
C GLN A 92 -14.70 -12.93 21.37
N LEU A 93 -13.37 -12.94 21.27
CA LEU A 93 -12.61 -13.80 20.36
C LEU A 93 -11.47 -14.51 21.08
N ARG A 94 -11.20 -15.74 20.67
CA ARG A 94 -9.98 -16.49 21.03
C ARG A 94 -9.28 -16.93 19.76
N TYR A 95 -8.01 -16.58 19.60
CA TYR A 95 -7.20 -17.11 18.50
C TYR A 95 -7.18 -18.64 18.53
N LEU A 96 -7.39 -19.25 17.36
CA LEU A 96 -7.42 -20.69 17.20
C LEU A 96 -6.14 -21.20 16.53
N THR A 97 -5.87 -20.72 15.31
CA THR A 97 -4.75 -21.22 14.50
C THR A 97 -4.45 -20.30 13.32
N ASP A 98 -3.25 -20.43 12.76
CA ASP A 98 -2.92 -20.06 11.40
C ASP A 98 -3.60 -21.07 10.45
N ALA A 99 -4.17 -20.57 9.37
CA ALA A 99 -4.79 -21.34 8.29
C ALA A 99 -4.42 -20.76 6.92
N SER A 100 -3.26 -20.11 6.83
CA SER A 100 -2.76 -19.46 5.62
C SER A 100 -2.66 -20.42 4.43
N PRO A 101 -2.82 -19.92 3.19
CA PRO A 101 -2.69 -20.74 1.99
C PRO A 101 -1.32 -21.43 1.90
N SER A 102 -1.30 -22.66 1.36
CA SER A 102 -0.05 -23.34 1.00
C SER A 102 0.34 -22.95 -0.43
N ASP A 103 0.90 -21.75 -0.58
CA ASP A 103 1.23 -21.11 -1.86
C ASP A 103 2.74 -20.91 -2.07
N GLY A 104 3.57 -21.52 -1.22
CA GLY A 104 5.03 -21.37 -1.28
C GLY A 104 5.57 -20.16 -0.50
N ALA A 105 4.72 -19.32 0.09
CA ALA A 105 5.19 -18.22 0.92
C ALA A 105 5.60 -18.72 2.32
N LEU A 106 6.69 -18.16 2.84
CA LEU A 106 7.10 -18.32 4.23
C LEU A 106 6.23 -17.42 5.10
N ARG A 107 5.66 -17.99 6.17
CA ARG A 107 4.81 -17.26 7.11
C ARG A 107 5.21 -17.59 8.54
N ALA A 108 5.22 -16.56 9.37
CA ALA A 108 5.39 -16.65 10.81
C ALA A 108 4.21 -15.95 11.48
N VAL A 109 3.52 -16.68 12.35
CA VAL A 109 2.39 -16.17 13.12
C VAL A 109 2.71 -16.27 14.60
N ASN A 110 2.58 -15.15 15.32
CA ASN A 110 2.75 -15.09 16.76
C ASN A 110 1.48 -14.50 17.39
N ALA A 111 0.71 -15.35 18.06
CA ALA A 111 -0.51 -14.96 18.75
C ALA A 111 -0.21 -14.58 20.20
N GLY A 112 -0.38 -13.29 20.52
CA GLY A 112 -0.42 -12.78 21.87
C GLY A 112 -1.85 -12.50 22.34
N ARG A 113 -2.00 -12.05 23.59
CA ARG A 113 -3.32 -11.66 24.11
C ARG A 113 -3.81 -10.39 23.41
N GLY A 114 -4.91 -10.52 22.66
CA GLY A 114 -5.59 -9.39 21.99
C GLY A 114 -4.90 -8.91 20.71
N ARG A 115 -3.86 -9.62 20.25
CA ARG A 115 -3.15 -9.31 19.01
C ARG A 115 -2.50 -10.55 18.42
N VAL A 116 -2.62 -10.71 17.10
CA VAL A 116 -1.88 -11.71 16.33
C VAL A 116 -0.92 -10.97 15.40
N MET A 117 0.38 -11.16 15.60
CA MET A 117 1.42 -10.63 14.71
C MET A 117 1.67 -11.63 13.58
N ILE A 118 1.82 -11.12 12.36
CA ILE A 118 1.98 -11.91 11.15
C ILE A 118 3.13 -11.31 10.34
N ALA A 119 4.08 -12.15 9.95
CA ALA A 119 5.06 -11.84 8.92
C ALA A 119 4.91 -12.86 7.78
N ALA A 120 4.92 -12.38 6.54
CA ALA A 120 4.79 -13.23 5.36
C ALA A 120 5.78 -12.77 4.29
N ALA A 121 6.40 -13.71 3.58
CA ALA A 121 7.29 -13.42 2.46
C ALA A 121 7.21 -14.49 1.37
N HIS A 122 7.26 -14.09 0.11
CA HIS A 122 7.28 -14.98 -1.05
C HIS A 122 8.44 -14.62 -1.99
N ALA A 123 9.24 -15.62 -2.37
CA ALA A 123 10.50 -15.43 -3.11
C ALA A 123 10.33 -14.70 -4.45
N THR A 124 9.19 -14.91 -5.13
CA THR A 124 8.88 -14.31 -6.44
C THR A 124 7.61 -13.44 -6.43
N GLY A 125 7.13 -13.12 -5.22
CA GLY A 125 5.91 -12.34 -4.99
C GLY A 125 4.64 -13.19 -4.87
N PHE A 126 3.70 -12.73 -4.04
CA PHE A 126 2.44 -13.43 -3.76
C PHE A 126 1.59 -13.58 -5.03
N THR A 127 0.97 -14.74 -5.20
CA THR A 127 0.10 -15.06 -6.35
C THR A 127 -1.39 -14.90 -6.06
N SER A 128 -1.74 -14.58 -4.81
CA SER A 128 -3.08 -14.32 -4.33
C SER A 128 -3.09 -13.03 -3.54
N ASP A 129 -4.26 -12.41 -3.42
CA ASP A 129 -4.45 -11.26 -2.53
C ASP A 129 -4.61 -11.66 -1.06
N VAL A 130 -4.74 -12.94 -0.72
CA VAL A 130 -4.76 -13.44 0.66
C VAL A 130 -3.33 -13.71 1.14
N PHE A 131 -2.77 -12.75 1.88
CA PHE A 131 -1.37 -12.83 2.32
C PHE A 131 -1.22 -13.68 3.57
N ALA A 132 -2.23 -13.70 4.42
CA ALA A 132 -2.32 -14.59 5.57
C ALA A 132 -3.79 -14.87 5.90
N ARG A 133 -4.03 -16.00 6.57
CA ARG A 133 -5.35 -16.37 7.09
C ARG A 133 -5.21 -16.89 8.50
N VAL A 134 -6.02 -16.36 9.41
CA VAL A 134 -6.08 -16.81 10.80
C VAL A 134 -7.51 -17.18 11.16
N ARG A 135 -7.67 -18.05 12.15
CA ARG A 135 -8.97 -18.46 12.66
C ARG A 135 -9.15 -18.05 14.11
N PHE A 136 -10.37 -17.68 14.45
CA PHE A 136 -10.77 -17.35 15.81
C PHE A 136 -12.02 -18.12 16.20
N VAL A 137 -12.12 -18.51 17.47
CA VAL A 137 -13.37 -18.90 18.09
C VAL A 137 -14.08 -17.64 18.58
N ALA A 138 -15.24 -17.35 17.99
CA ALA A 138 -16.16 -16.29 18.37
C ALA A 138 -17.08 -16.75 19.52
N ARG A 139 -17.29 -15.84 20.47
CA ARG A 139 -18.15 -16.04 21.66
C ARG A 139 -19.48 -15.28 21.57
N SER A 140 -19.60 -14.39 20.58
CA SER A 140 -20.81 -13.63 20.30
C SER A 140 -20.94 -13.37 18.80
N GLU A 141 -22.14 -13.00 18.37
CA GLU A 141 -22.42 -12.62 16.97
C GLU A 141 -21.71 -11.33 16.55
N GLN A 142 -21.34 -10.48 17.51
CA GLN A 142 -20.67 -9.19 17.28
C GLN A 142 -19.13 -9.30 17.35
N ALA A 143 -18.59 -10.49 17.59
CA ALA A 143 -17.18 -10.71 17.80
C ALA A 143 -16.31 -10.20 16.63
N ALA A 144 -16.80 -10.38 15.39
CA ALA A 144 -16.16 -9.91 14.17
C ALA A 144 -15.93 -8.38 14.13
N ALA A 145 -16.83 -7.59 14.72
CA ALA A 145 -16.74 -6.13 14.72
C ALA A 145 -15.60 -5.58 15.59
N THR A 146 -15.01 -6.43 16.46
CA THR A 146 -13.88 -6.04 17.32
C THR A 146 -12.52 -6.20 16.65
N LEU A 147 -12.47 -6.77 15.44
CA LEU A 147 -11.24 -7.00 14.70
C LEU A 147 -10.78 -5.72 14.01
N SER A 148 -9.48 -5.45 14.11
CA SER A 148 -8.82 -4.39 13.33
C SER A 148 -7.47 -4.83 12.81
N LEU A 149 -7.09 -4.26 11.67
CA LEU A 149 -5.82 -4.52 11.00
C LEU A 149 -4.89 -3.33 11.16
N GLN A 150 -3.65 -3.63 11.51
CA GLN A 150 -2.53 -2.72 11.42
C GLN A 150 -1.51 -3.31 10.45
N LEU A 151 -1.18 -2.58 9.38
CA LEU A 151 -0.06 -2.93 8.52
C LEU A 151 1.17 -2.12 8.92
N SER A 152 2.27 -2.82 9.18
CA SER A 152 3.55 -2.22 9.56
C SER A 152 4.51 -2.08 8.39
N GLU A 153 4.39 -2.93 7.38
CA GLU A 153 5.35 -3.02 6.28
C GLU A 153 4.71 -3.76 5.10
N LEU A 154 5.03 -3.32 3.89
CA LEU A 154 4.67 -3.99 2.64
C LEU A 154 5.76 -3.70 1.60
N HIS A 155 6.45 -4.74 1.13
CA HIS A 155 7.47 -4.61 0.11
C HIS A 155 7.02 -5.17 -1.23
N LEU A 156 7.45 -4.51 -2.31
CA LEU A 156 7.31 -5.02 -3.67
C LEU A 156 8.59 -5.70 -4.17
N SER A 157 8.50 -6.37 -5.31
CA SER A 157 9.59 -7.13 -5.94
C SER A 157 10.80 -6.30 -6.37
N ASP A 158 10.66 -4.97 -6.40
CA ASP A 158 11.75 -4.01 -6.58
C ASP A 158 12.33 -3.48 -5.25
N ALA A 159 11.97 -4.11 -4.13
CA ALA A 159 12.34 -3.77 -2.75
C ALA A 159 11.86 -2.38 -2.27
N THR A 160 10.86 -1.78 -2.93
CA THR A 160 10.24 -0.53 -2.48
C THR A 160 9.26 -0.79 -1.34
N ASP A 161 9.38 -0.05 -0.23
CA ASP A 161 8.36 -0.01 0.84
C ASP A 161 7.17 0.85 0.41
N VAL A 162 5.96 0.32 0.63
CA VAL A 162 4.68 0.90 0.19
C VAL A 162 3.80 1.32 1.36
N ARG A 163 4.24 1.15 2.62
CA ARG A 163 3.40 1.40 3.79
C ARG A 163 2.75 2.79 3.79
N GLU A 164 3.48 3.84 3.44
CA GLU A 164 2.98 5.22 3.42
C GLU A 164 1.95 5.50 2.31
N ARG A 165 1.91 4.65 1.29
CA ARG A 165 1.05 4.78 0.11
C ARG A 165 -0.18 3.87 0.18
N LEU A 166 -0.24 3.00 1.18
CA LEU A 166 -1.30 2.01 1.36
C LEU A 166 -2.49 2.61 2.13
N THR A 167 -3.70 2.32 1.64
CA THR A 167 -4.93 2.61 2.39
C THR A 167 -5.39 1.37 3.16
N VAL A 168 -5.57 1.48 4.48
CA VAL A 168 -6.19 0.42 5.27
C VAL A 168 -7.70 0.63 5.28
N LEU A 169 -8.44 -0.36 4.79
CA LEU A 169 -9.89 -0.32 4.73
C LEU A 169 -10.52 -0.94 5.98
N PRO A 170 -11.76 -0.56 6.32
CA PRO A 170 -12.54 -1.23 7.34
C PRO A 170 -12.71 -2.73 7.06
N THR A 171 -12.95 -3.48 8.12
CA THR A 171 -13.24 -4.91 8.07
C THR A 171 -14.52 -5.19 7.26
N ALA A 172 -14.44 -6.12 6.31
CA ALA A 172 -15.57 -6.57 5.50
C ALA A 172 -16.04 -7.96 5.95
N VAL A 173 -17.36 -8.14 6.10
CA VAL A 173 -17.97 -9.44 6.43
C VAL A 173 -18.73 -9.94 5.21
N LEU A 174 -18.37 -11.12 4.71
CA LEU A 174 -19.08 -11.76 3.60
C LEU A 174 -20.28 -12.53 4.16
N LYS A 175 -21.48 -12.30 3.60
CA LYS A 175 -22.71 -13.00 3.97
C LYS A 175 -22.92 -14.24 3.11
#